data_AF-A0A1Z8Z949-F1
#
_entry.id   AF-A0A1Z8Z949-F1
#
_cell.length_a   1.000
_cell.length_b   1.000
_cell.length_c   1.000
_cell.angle_alpha   90.00
_cell.angle_beta   90.00
_cell.angle_gamma   90.00
#
_symmetry.space_group_name_H-M   'P 1'
#
loop_
_entity.id
_entity.type
_entity.pdbx_description
1 polymer ?
#
loop_
_entity_poly.entity_id
_entity_poly.type
_entity_poly.pdbx_seq_one_letter_code
_entity_poly.pdbx_strand_id
1 'polypeptide(L)'
;IAANIAKECLIQISYAIGKPEPLSLYVNTLNTSKLSISDEKLSKEIYKIFDLRPYFIIERLKLKQPMYTESSSYGHMGRDSEKVIKSMVFENNTKKKISVELFTWEKLDYVDLLSRKFKNYFKNEK
;
A
#
# COMPACT_ATOMS: atom_id res chain seq x y z
N ILE A 1 10.78 1.80 -0.62
CA ILE A 1 11.41 3.08 -0.20
C ILE A 1 11.68 3.10 1.30
N ALA A 2 10.65 3.18 2.15
CA ALA A 2 10.81 3.29 3.61
C ALA A 2 11.62 2.14 4.27
N ALA A 3 11.53 0.91 3.74
CA ALA A 3 12.36 -0.22 4.17
C ALA A 3 13.81 -0.18 3.64
N ASN A 4 14.27 0.98 3.12
CA ASN A 4 15.60 1.22 2.59
C ASN A 4 16.03 0.30 1.41
N ILE A 5 15.08 -0.38 0.75
CA ILE A 5 15.34 -1.30 -0.37
C ILE A 5 15.85 -0.58 -1.63
N ALA A 6 15.32 0.59 -1.93
CA ALA A 6 15.64 1.42 -3.09
C ALA A 6 15.35 2.90 -2.77
N LYS A 7 16.00 3.82 -3.49
CA LYS A 7 15.73 5.27 -3.36
C LYS A 7 14.47 5.68 -4.10
N GLU A 8 14.19 5.04 -5.23
CA GLU A 8 13.03 5.26 -6.09
C GLU A 8 12.47 3.91 -6.53
N CYS A 9 11.16 3.86 -6.77
CA CYS A 9 10.47 2.63 -7.14
C CYS A 9 9.17 2.98 -7.88
N LEU A 10 9.01 2.42 -9.07
CA LEU A 10 7.78 2.42 -9.83
C LEU A 10 7.16 1.03 -9.77
N ILE A 11 5.86 0.97 -9.50
CA ILE A 11 5.07 -0.26 -9.45
C ILE A 11 3.92 -0.13 -10.43
N GLN A 12 3.69 -1.18 -11.22
CA GLN A 12 2.55 -1.28 -12.12
C GLN A 12 1.83 -2.60 -11.87
N ILE A 13 0.49 -2.55 -11.85
CA ILE A 13 -0.38 -3.70 -11.64
C ILE A 13 -1.46 -3.68 -12.72
N SER A 14 -1.84 -4.85 -13.24
CA SER A 14 -2.94 -4.98 -14.21
C SER A 14 -3.93 -6.07 -13.80
N TYR A 15 -5.20 -5.90 -14.17
CA TYR A 15 -6.30 -6.83 -13.87
C TYR A 15 -7.13 -7.11 -15.12
N ALA A 16 -7.74 -8.29 -15.17
CA ALA A 16 -8.83 -8.60 -16.11
C ALA A 16 -10.16 -8.53 -15.36
N ILE A 17 -11.21 -8.04 -16.03
CA ILE A 17 -12.56 -8.05 -15.47
C ILE A 17 -12.99 -9.48 -15.14
N GLY A 18 -13.54 -9.68 -13.93
CA GLY A 18 -13.98 -11.00 -13.47
C GLY A 18 -12.86 -11.93 -12.98
N LYS A 19 -11.58 -11.54 -13.03
CA LYS A 19 -10.46 -12.31 -12.48
C LYS A 19 -9.95 -11.66 -11.19
N PRO A 20 -9.97 -12.36 -10.04
CA PRO A 20 -9.53 -11.77 -8.78
C PRO A 20 -8.01 -11.56 -8.72
N GLU A 21 -7.22 -12.47 -9.29
CA GLU A 21 -5.76 -12.33 -9.34
C GLU A 21 -5.34 -11.29 -10.39
N PRO A 22 -4.33 -10.44 -10.09
CA PRO A 22 -3.74 -9.57 -11.09
C PRO A 22 -3.12 -10.39 -12.24
N LEU A 23 -3.12 -9.82 -13.44
CA LEU A 23 -2.46 -10.42 -14.61
C LEU A 23 -0.94 -10.25 -14.52
N SER A 24 -0.50 -9.11 -14.01
CA SER A 24 0.92 -8.81 -13.84
C SER A 24 1.17 -7.87 -12.66
N LEU A 25 2.35 -8.05 -12.05
CA LEU A 25 2.98 -7.11 -11.13
C LEU A 25 4.36 -6.79 -11.70
N TYR A 26 4.57 -5.53 -12.06
CA TYR A 26 5.86 -5.02 -12.54
C TYR A 26 6.44 -4.06 -11.51
N VAL A 27 7.73 -4.21 -11.26
CA VAL A 27 8.51 -3.40 -10.32
C VAL A 27 9.73 -2.88 -11.07
N ASN A 28 10.04 -1.60 -10.92
CA ASN A 28 11.24 -0.98 -11.46
C ASN A 28 11.83 -0.04 -10.41
N THR A 29 13.05 -0.32 -9.96
CA THR A 29 13.75 0.47 -8.93
C THR A 29 14.57 1.62 -9.51
N LEU A 30 14.46 1.86 -10.82
CA LEU A 30 15.15 2.93 -11.55
C LEU A 30 16.66 2.93 -11.28
N ASN A 31 17.27 1.74 -11.23
CA ASN A 31 18.68 1.50 -10.90
C ASN A 31 19.11 1.96 -9.49
N THR A 32 18.18 2.23 -8.59
CA THR A 32 18.49 2.69 -7.22
C THR A 32 18.39 1.58 -6.16
N SER A 33 18.17 0.34 -6.57
CA SER A 33 18.07 -0.81 -5.66
C SER A 33 19.38 -1.09 -4.91
N LYS A 34 19.26 -1.18 -3.58
CA LYS A 34 20.32 -1.64 -2.66
C LYS A 34 20.41 -3.16 -2.57
N LEU A 35 19.49 -3.88 -3.19
CA LEU A 35 19.49 -5.34 -3.19
C LEU A 35 20.36 -5.89 -4.32
N SER A 36 20.92 -7.07 -4.09
CA SER A 36 21.70 -7.88 -5.05
C SER A 36 20.83 -8.66 -6.03
N ILE A 37 19.51 -8.63 -5.87
CA ILE A 37 18.54 -9.30 -6.75
C ILE A 37 18.00 -8.35 -7.81
N SER A 38 17.56 -8.91 -8.94
CA SER A 38 16.88 -8.15 -10.00
C SER A 38 15.50 -7.67 -9.58
N ASP A 39 15.00 -6.63 -10.26
CA ASP A 39 13.65 -6.12 -10.07
C ASP A 39 12.57 -7.16 -10.36
N GLU A 40 12.83 -8.08 -11.30
CA GLU A 40 11.94 -9.22 -11.59
C GLU A 40 11.81 -10.15 -10.36
N LYS A 41 12.93 -10.48 -9.71
CA LYS A 41 12.92 -11.30 -8.50
C LYS A 41 12.29 -10.55 -7.33
N LEU A 42 12.54 -9.25 -7.22
CA LEU A 42 11.88 -8.39 -6.24
C LEU A 42 10.36 -8.38 -6.43
N SER A 43 9.88 -8.24 -7.67
CA SER A 43 8.44 -8.31 -8.00
C SER A 43 7.84 -9.64 -7.54
N LYS A 44 8.48 -10.77 -7.86
CA LYS A 44 8.04 -12.10 -7.44
C LYS A 44 7.97 -12.25 -5.92
N GLU A 45 8.90 -11.67 -5.17
CA GLU A 45 8.85 -11.71 -3.70
C GLU A 45 7.77 -10.79 -3.12
N ILE A 46 7.59 -9.59 -3.67
CA ILE A 46 6.51 -8.67 -3.28
C ILE A 46 5.13 -9.31 -3.49
N TYR A 47 4.94 -10.02 -4.60
CA TYR A 47 3.71 -10.75 -4.90
C TYR A 47 3.34 -11.79 -3.83
N LYS A 48 4.34 -12.38 -3.15
CA LYS A 48 4.11 -13.35 -2.07
C LYS A 48 3.77 -12.68 -0.74
N ILE A 49 4.18 -11.43 -0.54
CA ILE A 49 3.99 -10.68 0.71
C ILE A 49 2.63 -9.99 0.71
N PHE A 50 2.26 -9.41 -0.42
CA PHE A 50 1.01 -8.66 -0.55
C PHE A 50 0.01 -9.46 -1.37
N ASP A 51 -1.09 -9.84 -0.74
CA ASP A 51 -2.27 -10.26 -1.49
C ASP A 51 -2.84 -9.03 -2.22
N LEU A 52 -2.77 -9.07 -3.54
CA LEU A 52 -3.22 -7.99 -4.43
C LEU A 52 -4.61 -8.24 -5.01
N ARG A 53 -5.32 -9.28 -4.58
CA ARG A 53 -6.72 -9.44 -5.01
C ARG A 53 -7.56 -8.28 -4.45
N PRO A 54 -8.50 -7.70 -5.21
CA PRO A 54 -9.24 -6.50 -4.80
C PRO A 54 -9.89 -6.59 -3.41
N TYR A 55 -10.44 -7.76 -3.06
CA TYR A 55 -10.99 -8.01 -1.73
C TYR A 55 -9.95 -7.79 -0.62
N PHE A 56 -8.76 -8.38 -0.75
CA PHE A 56 -7.71 -8.26 0.28
C PHE A 56 -7.08 -6.86 0.31
N ILE A 57 -7.07 -6.13 -0.81
CA ILE A 57 -6.69 -4.70 -0.82
C ILE A 57 -7.69 -3.90 0.02
N ILE A 58 -9.00 -4.10 -0.20
CA ILE A 58 -10.06 -3.41 0.54
C ILE A 58 -9.98 -3.71 2.04
N GLU A 59 -9.81 -4.97 2.41
CA GLU A 59 -9.73 -5.38 3.82
C GLU A 59 -8.47 -4.83 4.49
N ARG A 60 -7.29 -5.01 3.87
CA ARG A 60 -6.00 -4.53 4.42
C ARG A 60 -6.00 -3.02 4.63
N LEU A 61 -6.49 -2.27 3.65
CA LEU A 61 -6.52 -0.81 3.69
C LEU A 61 -7.82 -0.25 4.28
N LYS A 62 -8.74 -1.09 4.77
CA LYS A 62 -10.04 -0.69 5.35
C LYS A 62 -10.84 0.28 4.44
N LEU A 63 -10.86 0.02 3.14
CA LEU A 63 -11.40 0.94 2.13
C LEU A 63 -12.93 1.12 2.17
N LYS A 64 -13.65 0.35 2.99
CA LYS A 64 -15.11 0.52 3.19
C LYS A 64 -15.46 1.62 4.20
N GLN A 65 -14.48 2.36 4.70
CA GLN A 65 -14.70 3.49 5.61
C GLN A 65 -14.99 4.79 4.83
N PRO A 66 -15.77 5.72 5.41
CA PRO A 66 -16.09 6.98 4.75
C PRO A 66 -14.97 8.01 4.89
N MET A 67 -13.83 7.78 4.24
CA MET A 67 -12.60 8.60 4.32
C MET A 67 -12.29 9.41 3.05
N TYR A 68 -13.15 9.35 2.03
CA TYR A 68 -12.80 9.83 0.70
C TYR A 68 -12.90 11.35 0.50
N THR A 69 -13.74 12.03 1.30
CA THR A 69 -13.89 13.50 1.22
C THR A 69 -12.58 14.22 1.46
N GLU A 70 -11.75 13.75 2.40
CA GLU A 70 -10.47 14.37 2.68
C GLU A 70 -9.49 14.21 1.53
N SER A 71 -9.63 13.16 0.73
CA SER A 71 -8.76 12.87 -0.40
C SER A 71 -9.17 13.58 -1.71
N SER A 72 -10.36 14.20 -1.77
CA SER A 72 -10.86 14.85 -2.99
C SER A 72 -10.20 16.20 -3.31
N SER A 73 -9.24 16.64 -2.50
CA SER A 73 -8.49 17.88 -2.68
C SER A 73 -7.08 17.73 -2.14
N TYR A 74 -6.14 18.49 -2.72
CA TYR A 74 -4.72 18.49 -2.35
C TYR A 74 -3.98 17.16 -2.56
N GLY A 75 -4.56 16.22 -3.31
CA GLY A 75 -3.95 14.94 -3.68
C GLY A 75 -4.26 13.80 -2.72
N HIS A 76 -4.13 12.57 -3.24
CA HIS A 76 -4.42 11.32 -2.52
C HIS A 76 -3.23 10.75 -1.75
N MET A 77 -2.01 11.14 -2.11
CA MET A 77 -0.75 10.54 -1.63
C MET A 77 0.11 11.56 -0.89
N GLY A 78 0.99 11.08 -0.01
CA GLY A 78 1.95 11.92 0.74
C GLY A 78 1.34 12.66 1.92
N ARG A 79 0.23 12.14 2.48
CA ARG A 79 -0.47 12.69 3.64
C ARG A 79 -0.35 11.73 4.81
N ASP A 80 -0.35 12.26 6.03
CA ASP A 80 -0.26 11.40 7.21
C ASP A 80 -1.54 10.59 7.43
N SER A 81 -1.38 9.32 7.81
CA SER A 81 -2.50 8.50 8.25
C SER A 81 -2.91 8.90 9.68
N GLU A 82 -4.16 9.32 9.85
CA GLU A 82 -4.68 9.80 11.12
C GLU A 82 -6.08 9.25 11.42
N LYS A 83 -6.43 9.20 12.71
CA LYS A 83 -7.77 8.80 13.14
C LYS A 83 -8.60 10.02 13.48
N VAL A 84 -9.73 10.17 12.80
CA VAL A 84 -10.68 11.27 13.00
C VAL A 84 -12.03 10.74 13.47
N ILE A 85 -12.80 11.58 14.15
CA ILE A 85 -14.18 11.27 14.52
C ILE A 85 -15.10 11.98 13.53
N LYS A 86 -15.88 11.20 12.78
CA LYS A 86 -16.88 11.74 11.85
C LYS A 86 -18.28 11.62 12.41
N SER A 87 -19.07 12.66 12.22
CA SER A 87 -20.50 12.65 12.52
C SER A 87 -21.27 12.39 11.23
N MET A 88 -22.02 11.29 11.18
CA MET A 88 -22.89 10.98 10.04
C MET A 88 -24.35 11.02 10.44
N VAL A 89 -25.17 11.56 9.54
CA VAL A 89 -26.63 11.53 9.62
C VAL A 89 -27.12 10.30 8.86
N PHE A 90 -27.89 9.45 9.52
CA PHE A 90 -28.53 8.28 8.91
C PHE A 90 -29.95 8.61 8.46
N GLU A 91 -30.56 7.74 7.64
CA GLU A 91 -31.90 7.93 7.07
C GLU A 91 -33.00 8.19 8.12
N ASN A 92 -32.82 7.68 9.34
CA ASN A 92 -33.71 7.92 10.47
C ASN A 92 -33.41 9.22 11.25
N ASN A 93 -32.68 10.18 10.66
CA ASN A 93 -32.19 11.40 11.30
C ASN A 93 -31.31 11.19 12.55
N THR A 94 -30.82 9.97 12.80
CA THR A 94 -29.89 9.74 13.90
C THR A 94 -28.49 10.19 13.52
N LYS A 95 -27.80 10.86 14.45
CA LYS A 95 -26.39 11.21 14.32
C LYS A 95 -25.54 10.17 15.04
N LYS A 96 -24.66 9.47 14.34
CA LYS A 96 -23.64 8.63 14.98
C LYS A 96 -22.25 9.20 14.75
N LYS A 97 -21.42 9.13 15.79
CA LYS A 97 -19.99 9.41 15.74
C LYS A 97 -19.26 8.11 15.45
N ILE A 98 -18.48 8.09 14.38
CA ILE A 98 -17.70 6.93 13.94
C ILE A 98 -16.23 7.34 13.90
N SER A 99 -15.34 6.52 14.46
CA SER A 99 -13.90 6.69 14.29
C SER A 99 -13.51 6.15 12.92
N VAL A 100 -12.89 7.01 12.11
CA VAL A 100 -12.44 6.72 10.75
C VAL A 100 -10.93 6.90 10.70
N GLU A 101 -10.23 5.94 10.11
CA GLU A 101 -8.78 6.01 9.87
C GLU A 101 -8.58 6.51 8.43
N LEU A 102 -8.00 7.69 8.27
CA LEU A 102 -7.73 8.31 6.98
C LEU A 102 -6.40 7.82 6.40
N PHE A 103 -6.27 7.86 5.07
CA PHE A 103 -5.04 7.60 4.32
C PHE A 103 -4.31 6.32 4.76
N THR A 104 -5.06 5.24 4.96
CA THR A 104 -4.54 3.96 5.46
C THR A 104 -3.43 3.36 4.59
N TRP A 105 -3.34 3.76 3.31
CA TRP A 105 -2.29 3.33 2.37
C TRP A 105 -0.93 4.02 2.57
N GLU A 106 -0.88 5.12 3.33
CA GLU A 106 0.37 5.83 3.67
C GLU A 106 1.09 5.19 4.87
N LYS A 107 0.46 4.20 5.51
CA LYS A 107 1.03 3.51 6.66
C LYS A 107 2.28 2.71 6.28
N LEU A 108 3.24 2.73 7.20
CA LEU A 108 4.53 2.04 7.07
C LEU A 108 4.58 0.73 7.88
N ASP A 109 3.43 0.11 8.11
CA ASP A 109 3.28 -1.11 8.93
C ASP A 109 3.96 -2.36 8.35
N TYR A 110 4.24 -2.37 7.05
CA TYR A 110 4.99 -3.45 6.39
C TYR A 110 6.51 -3.22 6.34
N VAL A 111 7.03 -2.08 6.81
CA VAL A 111 8.47 -1.75 6.71
C VAL A 111 9.34 -2.78 7.41
N ASP A 112 8.98 -3.18 8.63
CA ASP A 112 9.73 -4.18 9.40
C ASP A 112 9.71 -5.55 8.73
N LEU A 113 8.55 -5.97 8.22
CA LEU A 113 8.40 -7.24 7.52
C LEU A 113 9.28 -7.28 6.27
N LEU A 114 9.24 -6.22 5.47
CA LEU A 114 10.07 -6.09 4.27
C LEU A 114 11.56 -6.09 4.64
N SER A 115 11.97 -5.33 5.65
CA SER A 115 13.36 -5.24 6.08
C SER A 115 13.89 -6.62 6.52
N ARG A 116 13.09 -7.40 7.26
CA ARG A 116 13.45 -8.77 7.65
C ARG A 116 13.51 -9.71 6.45
N LYS A 117 12.52 -9.66 5.55
CA LYS A 117 12.43 -10.54 4.39
C LYS A 117 13.59 -10.35 3.41
N PHE A 118 14.03 -9.11 3.22
CA PHE A 118 15.10 -8.77 2.29
C PHE A 118 16.49 -8.61 2.92
N LYS A 119 16.63 -8.86 4.23
CA LYS A 119 17.88 -8.67 4.99
C LYS A 119 19.12 -9.29 4.31
N ASN A 120 18.98 -10.53 3.80
CA ASN A 120 20.09 -11.27 3.18
C ASN A 120 20.37 -10.86 1.73
N TYR A 121 19.54 -9.98 1.14
CA TYR A 121 19.71 -9.54 -0.23
C TYR A 121 20.41 -8.19 -0.34
N PHE A 122 20.58 -7.44 0.76
CA PHE A 122 21.34 -6.18 0.72
C PHE A 122 22.76 -6.43 0.20
N LYS A 123 23.18 -5.60 -0.76
CA LYS A 123 24.56 -5.60 -1.24
C LYS A 123 25.45 -5.27 -0.05
N ASN A 124 26.46 -6.10 0.22
CA ASN A 124 27.51 -5.73 1.16
C ASN A 124 28.19 -4.48 0.58
N GLU A 125 28.11 -3.37 1.30
CA GLU A 125 28.94 -2.21 1.00
C GLU A 125 30.39 -2.66 1.16
N LYS A 126 31.14 -2.67 0.06
CA LYS A 126 32.60 -2.68 0.10
C LYS A 126 33.08 -1.30 0.50
#